data_AF-A0A2V9PDE5-F1
#
_entry.id   AF-A0A2V9PDE5-F1
#
_cell.length_a   1.000
_cell.length_b   1.000
_cell.length_c   1.000
_cell.angle_alpha   90.00
_cell.angle_beta   90.00
_cell.angle_gamma   90.00
#
_symmetry.space_group_name_H-M   'P 1'
#
loop_
_entity.id
_entity.type
_entity.pdbx_description
1 polymer ?
#
loop_
_entity_poly.entity_id
_entity_poly.type
_entity_poly.pdbx_seq_one_letter_code
_entity_poly.pdbx_strand_id
1 'polypeptide(L)'
;MKEPEYVVVTPLESAPDHRREASDERKVFVVHGRNIEARDALFAFLRAIDLHPIEWEEAIAMANDTTPYIGDVLDHAFAKAQAAVVLLTGDDMTPPRQTLPSAA
;
A
#
# COMPACT_ATOMS: atom_id res chain seq x y z
N MET A 1 -49.38 25.13 -14.81
CA MET A 1 -48.76 24.37 -13.71
C MET A 1 -47.93 23.27 -14.34
N LYS A 2 -46.59 23.37 -14.25
CA LYS A 2 -45.69 22.26 -14.60
C LYS A 2 -45.42 21.51 -13.31
N GLU A 3 -45.67 20.20 -13.29
CA GLU A 3 -45.27 19.36 -12.17
C GLU A 3 -43.73 19.24 -12.14
N PRO A 4 -43.10 19.18 -10.95
CA PRO A 4 -41.66 18.98 -10.87
C PRO A 4 -41.33 17.55 -11.32
N GLU A 5 -40.39 17.44 -12.25
CA GLU A 5 -39.85 16.17 -12.71
C GLU A 5 -39.05 15.54 -11.56
N TYR A 6 -39.57 14.45 -10.99
CA TYR A 6 -38.90 13.72 -9.92
C TYR A 6 -37.75 12.90 -10.55
N VAL A 7 -36.51 13.31 -10.30
CA VAL A 7 -35.33 12.51 -10.68
C VAL A 7 -35.32 11.27 -9.80
N VAL A 8 -35.66 10.14 -10.40
CA VAL A 8 -35.47 8.82 -9.81
C VAL A 8 -33.96 8.60 -9.75
N VAL A 9 -33.36 8.77 -8.57
CA VAL A 9 -31.97 8.38 -8.35
C VAL A 9 -31.98 6.86 -8.34
N THR A 10 -31.76 6.24 -9.50
CA THR A 10 -31.45 4.82 -9.57
C THR A 10 -30.27 4.57 -8.64
N PRO A 11 -30.35 3.65 -7.67
CA PRO A 11 -29.17 3.20 -6.94
C PRO A 11 -28.10 2.87 -7.98
N LEU A 12 -26.89 3.42 -7.79
CA LEU A 12 -25.77 3.14 -8.67
C LEU A 12 -25.70 1.62 -8.81
N GLU A 13 -26.01 1.14 -10.01
CA GLU A 13 -25.94 -0.26 -10.39
C GLU A 13 -24.61 -0.78 -9.86
N SER A 14 -24.68 -1.75 -8.95
CA SER A 14 -23.53 -2.21 -8.19
C SER A 14 -22.41 -2.50 -9.18
N ALA A 15 -21.29 -1.78 -9.03
CA ALA A 15 -20.12 -1.91 -9.88
C ALA A 15 -19.83 -3.41 -10.14
N PRO A 16 -19.37 -3.77 -11.35
CA PRO A 16 -19.24 -5.16 -11.77
C PRO A 16 -18.63 -6.00 -10.63
N ASP A 17 -19.33 -7.08 -10.25
CA ASP A 17 -18.85 -8.02 -9.22
C ASP A 17 -17.48 -8.55 -9.67
N HIS A 18 -16.41 -7.97 -9.12
CA HIS A 18 -15.01 -8.36 -9.35
C HIS A 18 -14.68 -9.70 -8.67
N ARG A 19 -15.64 -10.62 -8.58
CA ARG A 19 -15.45 -11.98 -8.09
C ARG A 19 -14.74 -12.85 -9.12
N ARG A 20 -13.53 -12.46 -9.55
CA ARG A 20 -12.55 -13.24 -10.34
C ARG A 20 -11.21 -12.52 -10.17
N GLU A 21 -10.22 -12.97 -9.41
CA GLU A 21 -9.88 -14.25 -8.79
C GLU A 21 -9.72 -14.05 -7.27
N ALA A 22 -9.54 -15.10 -6.47
CA ALA A 22 -9.49 -15.04 -5.00
C ALA A 22 -8.28 -14.28 -4.43
N SER A 23 -8.14 -12.97 -4.70
CA SER A 23 -7.37 -12.08 -3.86
C SER A 23 -8.05 -12.04 -2.50
N ASP A 24 -7.40 -12.60 -1.49
CA ASP A 24 -7.89 -12.56 -0.11
C ASP A 24 -8.12 -11.09 0.27
N GLU A 25 -9.38 -10.69 0.47
CA GLU A 25 -9.80 -9.31 0.74
C GLU A 25 -9.11 -8.74 2.00
N ARG A 26 -8.59 -9.62 2.86
CA ARG A 26 -7.86 -9.25 4.07
C ARG A 26 -6.40 -8.92 3.81
N LYS A 27 -5.85 -9.22 2.63
CA LYS A 27 -4.45 -8.96 2.31
C LYS A 27 -4.19 -7.48 2.08
N VAL A 28 -3.28 -6.92 2.86
CA VAL A 28 -2.85 -5.53 2.77
C VAL A 28 -1.36 -5.47 2.58
N PHE A 29 -0.90 -4.78 1.54
CA PHE A 29 0.53 -4.58 1.33
C PHE A 29 1.03 -3.41 2.18
N VAL A 30 2.09 -3.60 2.96
CA VAL A 30 2.63 -2.54 3.82
C VAL A 30 4.02 -2.11 3.35
N VAL A 31 4.16 -0.83 3.05
CA VAL A 31 5.44 -0.17 2.74
C VAL A 31 5.85 0.67 3.94
N HIS A 32 7.04 0.45 4.48
CA HIS A 32 7.55 1.22 5.62
C HIS A 32 9.04 1.58 5.42
N GLY A 33 9.46 2.66 6.09
CA GLY A 33 10.86 3.04 6.18
C GLY A 33 11.62 2.25 7.26
N ARG A 34 12.67 2.86 7.81
CA ARG A 34 13.57 2.22 8.79
C ARG A 34 13.04 2.21 10.23
N ASN A 35 11.93 2.92 10.49
CA ASN A 35 11.34 2.96 11.82
C ASN A 35 10.59 1.65 12.11
N ILE A 36 11.31 0.72 12.74
CA ILE A 36 10.81 -0.63 13.06
C ILE A 36 9.70 -0.60 14.11
N GLU A 37 9.76 0.33 15.07
CA GLU A 37 8.72 0.44 16.11
C GLU A 37 7.37 0.84 15.51
N ALA A 38 7.36 1.81 14.60
CA ALA A 38 6.16 2.24 13.91
C ALA A 38 5.61 1.14 12.97
N ARG A 39 6.50 0.38 12.30
CA ARG A 39 6.12 -0.80 11.53
C ARG A 39 5.42 -1.82 12.43
N ASP A 40 6.03 -2.22 13.54
CA ASP A 40 5.52 -3.27 14.41
C ASP A 40 4.15 -2.91 14.98
N ALA A 41 3.96 -1.64 15.38
CA ALA A 41 2.68 -1.13 15.84
C ALA A 41 1.60 -1.21 14.74
N LEU A 42 1.94 -0.85 13.50
CA LEU A 42 1.01 -0.93 12.36
C LEU A 42 0.63 -2.39 12.05
N PHE A 43 1.59 -3.29 12.06
CA PHE A 43 1.33 -4.72 11.81
C PHE A 43 0.45 -5.32 12.91
N ALA A 44 0.72 -5.00 14.18
CA ALA A 44 -0.12 -5.42 15.30
C ALA A 44 -1.56 -4.90 15.16
N PHE A 45 -1.73 -3.63 14.78
CA PHE A 45 -3.04 -3.03 14.56
C PHE A 45 -3.80 -3.71 13.42
N LEU A 46 -3.18 -3.91 12.26
CA LEU A 46 -3.82 -4.56 11.11
C LEU A 46 -4.28 -5.99 11.46
N ARG A 47 -3.43 -6.76 12.14
CA ARG A 47 -3.80 -8.11 12.60
C ARG A 47 -4.93 -8.09 13.63
N ALA A 48 -4.99 -7.08 14.49
CA ALA A 48 -6.06 -6.94 15.49
C ALA A 48 -7.45 -6.69 14.88
N ILE A 49 -7.50 -6.15 13.66
CA ILE A 49 -8.73 -5.91 12.90
C ILE A 49 -8.99 -6.98 11.81
N ASP A 50 -8.37 -8.17 11.95
CA ASP A 50 -8.47 -9.30 11.01
C ASP A 50 -7.94 -9.00 9.59
N LEU A 51 -6.95 -8.11 9.47
CA LEU A 51 -6.22 -7.90 8.22
C LEU A 51 -4.90 -8.66 8.23
N HIS A 52 -4.47 -9.07 7.03
CA HIS A 52 -3.28 -9.86 6.76
C HIS A 52 -2.24 -8.96 6.07
N PRO A 53 -1.37 -8.27 6.84
CA PRO A 53 -0.33 -7.45 6.25
C PRO A 53 0.74 -8.34 5.58
N ILE A 54 1.11 -7.99 4.35
CA ILE A 54 2.20 -8.59 3.58
C ILE A 54 3.44 -7.70 3.72
N GLU A 55 4.56 -8.31 4.11
CA GLU A 55 5.86 -7.63 4.23
C GLU A 55 6.53 -7.47 2.86
N TRP A 56 7.35 -6.42 2.72
CA TRP A 56 8.11 -6.15 1.50
C TRP A 56 9.08 -7.30 1.18
N GLU A 57 9.72 -7.87 2.20
CA GLU A 57 10.62 -9.02 2.09
C GLU A 57 9.88 -10.27 1.60
N GLU A 58 8.63 -10.47 2.02
CA GLU A 58 7.77 -11.56 1.55
C GLU A 58 7.37 -11.34 0.08
N ALA A 59 7.04 -10.10 -0.29
CA ALA A 59 6.75 -9.74 -1.68
C ALA A 59 7.96 -9.94 -2.60
N ILE A 60 9.18 -9.63 -2.14
CA ILE A 60 10.43 -9.93 -2.87
C ILE A 60 10.65 -11.45 -2.96
N ALA A 61 10.49 -12.19 -1.86
CA ALA A 61 10.66 -13.65 -1.88
C ALA A 61 9.68 -14.32 -2.85
N MET A 62 8.48 -13.76 -3.00
CA MET A 62 7.49 -14.18 -3.99
C MET A 62 7.88 -13.87 -5.44
N ALA A 63 8.69 -12.83 -5.68
CA ALA A 63 9.11 -12.43 -7.02
C ALA A 63 10.15 -13.40 -7.64
N ASN A 64 10.74 -14.29 -6.84
CA ASN A 64 11.66 -15.37 -7.26
C ASN A 64 12.76 -14.89 -8.24
N ASP A 65 13.27 -13.67 -8.04
CA ASP A 65 14.30 -13.07 -8.86
C ASP A 65 15.48 -12.59 -8.00
N THR A 66 16.70 -12.72 -8.52
CA THR A 66 17.94 -12.45 -7.75
C THR A 66 18.24 -10.95 -7.67
N THR A 67 17.64 -10.16 -8.57
CA THR A 67 17.67 -8.70 -8.64
C THR A 67 16.36 -8.17 -9.23
N PRO A 68 15.24 -8.23 -8.49
CA PRO A 68 13.94 -7.86 -9.03
C PRO A 68 13.87 -6.36 -9.31
N TYR A 69 13.34 -5.99 -10.47
CA TYR A 69 12.97 -4.60 -10.73
C TYR A 69 11.84 -4.22 -9.77
N ILE A 70 11.92 -3.02 -9.18
CA ILE A 70 10.97 -2.61 -8.14
C ILE A 70 9.52 -2.59 -8.65
N GLY A 71 9.33 -2.36 -9.96
CA GLY A 71 8.02 -2.42 -10.61
C GLY A 71 7.41 -3.82 -10.60
N ASP A 72 8.20 -4.86 -10.79
CA ASP A 72 7.70 -6.25 -10.84
C ASP A 72 7.21 -6.72 -9.47
N VAL A 73 7.91 -6.31 -8.40
CA VAL A 73 7.50 -6.58 -7.02
C VAL A 73 6.17 -5.87 -6.71
N LEU A 74 6.01 -4.64 -7.18
CA LEU A 74 4.78 -3.86 -7.01
C LEU A 74 3.62 -4.49 -7.78
N ASP A 75 3.82 -4.89 -9.03
CA ASP A 75 2.79 -5.55 -9.84
C ASP A 75 2.30 -6.84 -9.18
N HIS A 76 3.22 -7.65 -8.64
CA HIS A 76 2.87 -8.86 -7.91
C HIS A 76 2.20 -8.60 -6.56
N ALA A 77 2.63 -7.56 -5.82
CA ALA A 77 2.02 -7.18 -4.56
C ALA A 77 0.60 -6.66 -4.77
N PHE A 78 0.38 -5.78 -5.76
CA PHE A 78 -0.93 -5.23 -6.08
C PHE A 78 -1.88 -6.25 -6.67
N ALA A 79 -1.39 -7.26 -7.41
CA ALA A 79 -2.23 -8.36 -7.89
C ALA A 79 -2.78 -9.24 -6.74
N LYS A 80 -2.13 -9.23 -5.56
CA LYS A 80 -2.46 -10.12 -4.44
C LYS A 80 -3.04 -9.40 -3.22
N ALA A 81 -2.90 -8.08 -3.14
CA ALA A 81 -3.36 -7.26 -2.03
C ALA A 81 -4.59 -6.44 -2.42
N GLN A 82 -5.56 -6.38 -1.53
CA GLN A 82 -6.76 -5.56 -1.69
C GLN A 82 -6.47 -4.06 -1.54
N ALA A 83 -5.46 -3.72 -0.75
CA ALA A 83 -5.06 -2.35 -0.44
C ALA A 83 -3.56 -2.26 -0.13
N ALA A 84 -3.02 -1.04 -0.22
CA ALA A 84 -1.66 -0.72 0.17
C ALA A 84 -1.64 0.37 1.25
N VAL A 85 -0.82 0.18 2.28
CA VAL A 85 -0.58 1.13 3.36
C VAL A 85 0.87 1.58 3.32
N VAL A 86 1.09 2.87 3.12
CA VAL A 86 2.43 3.47 3.10
C VAL A 86 2.65 4.24 4.39
N LEU A 87 3.53 3.70 5.24
CA LEU A 87 3.92 4.31 6.51
C LEU A 87 5.10 5.27 6.30
N LEU A 88 4.78 6.56 6.25
CA LEU A 88 5.78 7.63 6.17
C LEU A 88 6.21 8.03 7.58
N THR A 89 7.41 7.62 7.98
CA THR A 89 8.06 8.10 9.20
C THR A 89 9.11 9.15 8.83
N GLY A 90 9.12 10.30 9.51
CA GLY A 90 10.07 11.39 9.27
C GLY A 90 11.54 11.11 9.60
N ASP A 91 11.95 9.83 9.66
CA ASP A 91 13.32 9.38 9.91
C ASP A 91 14.15 9.35 8.61
N ASP A 92 14.03 10.39 7.78
CA ASP A 92 14.91 10.58 6.64
C ASP A 92 16.15 11.33 7.12
N MET A 93 17.22 10.58 7.39
CA MET A 93 18.51 11.17 7.73
C MET A 93 19.13 11.72 6.44
N THR A 94 18.85 12.98 6.13
CA THR A 94 19.63 13.68 5.11
C THR A 94 21.09 13.68 5.55
N PRO A 95 22.04 13.17 4.74
CA PRO A 95 23.46 13.28 5.09
C PRO A 95 23.79 14.76 5.31
N PRO A 96 24.60 15.09 6.34
CA PRO A 96 24.96 16.48 6.61
C PRO A 96 25.60 17.10 5.38
N ARG A 97 25.14 18.31 5.01
CA ARG A 97 25.68 19.07 3.88
C ARG A 97 27.20 19.16 4.05
N GLN A 98 27.97 18.60 3.12
CA GLN A 98 29.42 18.78 3.12
C GLN A 98 29.70 20.26 2.89
N THR A 99 30.18 20.96 3.91
CA THR A 99 30.77 22.28 3.75
C THR A 99 32.02 22.11 2.90
N LEU A 100 31.99 22.61 1.67
CA LEU A 100 33.18 22.72 0.85
C LEU A 100 34.17 23.66 1.56
N PRO A 101 35.47 23.31 1.63
CA PRO A 101 36.45 24.16 2.28
C PRO A 101 36.47 25.54 1.60
N SER A 102 36.39 26.60 2.41
CA SER A 102 36.52 27.98 1.94
C SER A 102 37.88 28.13 1.28
N ALA A 103 37.89 28.46 -0.01
CA ALA A 103 39.12 28.82 -0.72
C ALA A 103 39.74 30.04 -0.03
N ALA A 104 40.99 29.88 0.40
CA ALA A 104 41.86 30.95 0.88
C ALA A 104 42.57 31.61 -0.29
#